data_AF-A0A4Y2MWS0-F1
#
_entry.id   AF-A0A4Y2MWS0-F1
#
_cell.length_a   1.000
_cell.length_b   1.000
_cell.length_c   1.000
_cell.angle_alpha   90.00
_cell.angle_beta   90.00
_cell.angle_gamma   90.00
#
_symmetry.space_group_name_H-M   'P 1'
#
loop_
_entity.id
_entity.type
_entity.pdbx_description
1 polymer ?
#
loop_
_entity_poly.entity_id
_entity_poly.type
_entity_poly.pdbx_seq_one_letter_code
_entity_poly.pdbx_strand_id
1 'polypeptide(L)'
;MSCRVKHRPFESQAGMYDLEFLYGLKKGSKKEVIAWCMSMDMIAKEYVCPTCGEKMVLTEIDCSDGYAWVCRKFGVNEHHFKRTMRKGSWFSESKLTMPEVLILTYLWVKKHRMNGLLMK
;
A
#
# COMPACT_ATOMS: atom_id res chain seq x y z
N MET A 1 -18.48 7.51 26.01
CA MET A 1 -17.31 6.72 25.59
C MET A 1 -16.61 7.49 24.47
N SER A 2 -15.46 8.09 24.74
CA SER A 2 -14.69 8.84 23.73
C SER A 2 -13.89 7.84 22.91
N CYS A 3 -14.27 7.62 21.66
CA CYS A 3 -13.43 6.95 20.68
C CYS A 3 -12.19 7.83 20.48
N ARG A 4 -11.08 7.50 21.15
CA ARG A 4 -9.77 8.01 20.76
C ARG A 4 -9.53 7.51 19.35
N VAL A 5 -9.81 8.35 18.35
CA VAL A 5 -9.38 8.13 16.98
C VAL A 5 -7.86 8.06 17.05
N LYS A 6 -7.31 6.85 17.04
CA LYS A 6 -5.88 6.67 16.82
C LYS A 6 -5.66 7.15 15.40
N HIS A 7 -5.18 8.37 15.24
CA HIS A 7 -4.76 8.87 13.93
C HIS A 7 -3.83 7.84 13.32
N ARG A 8 -4.11 7.45 12.08
CA ARG A 8 -3.22 6.52 11.37
C ARG A 8 -1.83 7.16 11.27
N PRO A 9 -0.73 6.39 11.33
CA PRO A 9 0.62 6.91 11.17
C PRO A 9 0.75 7.85 9.96
N PHE A 10 0.13 7.48 8.84
CA PHE A 10 0.04 8.34 7.66
C PHE A 10 -0.64 9.69 7.90
N GLU A 11 -1.76 9.72 8.62
CA GLU A 11 -2.46 10.97 8.93
C GLU A 11 -1.61 11.86 9.85
N SER A 12 -0.86 11.27 10.78
CA SER A 12 0.01 12.01 11.71
C SER A 12 1.28 12.57 11.06
N GLN A 13 1.71 12.01 9.93
CA GLN A 13 2.93 12.40 9.20
C GLN A 13 2.62 13.04 7.84
N ALA A 14 1.34 13.36 7.58
CA ALA A 14 0.91 13.95 6.32
C ALA A 14 1.59 15.32 6.10
N GLY A 15 2.31 15.44 4.98
CA GLY A 15 3.08 16.65 4.62
C GLY A 15 4.57 16.61 4.96
N MET A 16 5.06 15.55 5.64
CA MET A 16 6.49 15.36 5.88
C MET A 16 7.26 14.83 4.67
N TYR A 17 6.56 14.20 3.72
CA TYR A 17 7.16 13.58 2.54
C TYR A 17 7.00 14.48 1.32
N ASP A 18 8.13 14.83 0.71
CA ASP A 18 8.17 15.60 -0.51
C ASP A 18 8.33 14.72 -1.75
N LEU A 19 8.47 15.36 -2.90
CA LEU A 19 8.60 14.66 -4.18
C LEU A 19 9.94 13.91 -4.29
N GLU A 20 11.00 14.41 -3.66
CA GLU A 20 12.32 13.76 -3.65
C GLU A 20 12.25 12.43 -2.91
N PHE A 21 11.63 12.42 -1.72
CA PHE A 21 11.37 11.20 -0.96
C PHE A 21 10.59 10.17 -1.80
N LEU A 22 9.50 10.59 -2.46
CA LEU A 22 8.68 9.68 -3.26
C LEU A 22 9.43 9.09 -4.46
N TYR A 23 10.28 9.87 -5.12
CA TYR A 23 11.15 9.35 -6.18
C TYR A 23 12.26 8.44 -5.64
N GLY A 24 12.81 8.73 -4.45
CA GLY A 24 13.71 7.84 -3.74
C GLY A 24 13.06 6.50 -3.46
N LEU A 25 11.82 6.52 -2.95
CA LEU A 25 11.02 5.31 -2.72
C LEU A 25 10.77 4.54 -4.01
N LYS A 26 10.47 5.21 -5.14
CA LYS A 26 10.30 4.57 -6.45
C LYS A 26 11.57 3.88 -6.95
N LYS A 27 12.75 4.44 -6.66
CA LYS A 27 14.06 3.87 -7.05
C LYS A 27 14.52 2.76 -6.13
N GLY A 28 13.99 2.70 -4.90
CA GLY A 28 14.30 1.68 -3.91
C GLY A 28 13.77 0.29 -4.29
N SER A 29 14.06 -0.69 -3.43
CA SER A 29 13.58 -2.06 -3.65
C SER A 29 12.07 -2.17 -3.41
N LYS A 30 11.42 -3.08 -4.13
CA LYS A 30 9.98 -3.37 -3.94
C LYS A 30 9.64 -3.74 -2.50
N LYS A 31 10.56 -4.43 -1.80
CA LYS A 31 10.42 -4.80 -0.39
C LYS A 31 10.40 -3.58 0.53
N GLU A 32 11.27 -2.60 0.30
CA GLU A 32 11.29 -1.35 1.08
C GLU A 32 10.02 -0.54 0.85
N VAL A 33 9.54 -0.46 -0.39
CA VAL A 33 8.26 0.19 -0.72
C VAL A 33 7.11 -0.43 0.09
N ILE A 34 7.03 -1.75 0.10
CA ILE A 34 5.99 -2.49 0.84
C ILE A 34 6.12 -2.25 2.34
N ALA A 35 7.33 -2.38 2.89
CA ALA A 35 7.57 -2.17 4.32
C ALA A 35 7.18 -0.77 4.77
N TRP A 36 7.52 0.25 3.97
CA TRP A 36 7.11 1.62 4.22
C TRP A 36 5.58 1.79 4.12
N CYS A 37 4.94 1.28 3.06
CA CYS A 37 3.48 1.39 2.92
C CYS A 37 2.74 0.68 4.07
N MET A 38 3.28 -0.43 4.58
CA MET A 38 2.79 -1.10 5.78
C MET A 38 3.00 -0.24 7.02
N SER A 39 4.20 0.32 7.26
CA SER A 39 4.45 1.13 8.46
C SER A 39 3.54 2.37 8.53
N MET A 40 3.17 2.89 7.36
CA MET A 40 2.25 4.00 7.18
C MET A 40 0.76 3.61 7.26
N ASP A 41 0.43 2.33 7.47
CA ASP A 41 -0.94 1.80 7.45
C ASP A 41 -1.70 2.11 6.14
N MET A 42 -0.98 2.25 5.03
CA MET A 42 -1.57 2.45 3.70
C MET A 42 -1.98 1.14 3.04
N ILE A 43 -1.36 0.02 3.45
CA ILE A 43 -1.74 -1.34 3.08
C ILE A 43 -1.78 -2.23 4.32
N ALA A 44 -2.46 -3.37 4.21
CA ALA A 44 -2.55 -4.32 5.30
C ALA A 44 -1.19 -4.98 5.61
N LYS A 45 -0.90 -5.15 6.90
CA LYS A 45 0.31 -5.82 7.43
C LYS A 45 0.20 -7.33 7.47
N GLU A 46 -1.02 -7.85 7.48
CA GLU A 46 -1.31 -9.28 7.51
C GLU A 46 -2.64 -9.57 6.81
N TYR A 47 -2.79 -10.80 6.33
CA TYR A 47 -4.06 -11.32 5.83
C TYR A 47 -4.29 -12.73 6.31
N VAL A 48 -5.57 -13.06 6.47
CA VAL A 48 -6.05 -14.41 6.74
C VAL A 48 -6.63 -15.01 5.46
N CYS A 49 -6.28 -16.27 5.20
CA CYS A 49 -6.81 -17.03 4.06
C CYS A 49 -8.31 -17.26 4.25
N PRO A 50 -9.17 -16.84 3.29
CA PRO A 50 -10.61 -17.04 3.42
C PRO A 50 -11.02 -18.51 3.32
N THR A 51 -10.15 -19.39 2.80
CA THR A 51 -10.44 -20.82 2.63
C THR A 51 -10.17 -21.62 3.90
N CYS A 52 -9.09 -21.33 4.62
CA CYS A 52 -8.67 -22.14 5.78
C CYS A 52 -8.47 -21.37 7.08
N GLY A 53 -8.64 -20.05 7.09
CA GLY A 53 -8.50 -19.24 8.31
C GLY A 53 -7.06 -19.01 8.80
N GLU A 54 -6.05 -19.52 8.09
CA GLU A 54 -4.65 -19.35 8.46
C GLU A 54 -4.08 -18.01 8.00
N LYS A 55 -3.03 -17.53 8.69
CA LYS A 55 -2.26 -16.38 8.22
C LYS A 55 -1.59 -16.68 6.88
N MET A 56 -1.71 -15.74 5.95
CA MET A 56 -1.07 -15.82 4.64
C MET A 56 0.40 -15.39 4.72
N VAL A 57 1.22 -15.94 3.83
CA VAL A 57 2.65 -15.60 3.73
C VAL A 57 2.84 -14.53 2.67
N LEU A 58 3.68 -13.54 2.96
CA LEU A 58 4.14 -12.58 1.96
C LEU A 58 5.16 -13.25 1.05
N THR A 59 4.85 -13.42 -0.22
CA THR A 59 5.67 -14.18 -1.16
C THR A 59 6.03 -13.32 -2.37
N GLU A 60 7.31 -13.36 -2.76
CA GLU A 60 7.78 -12.74 -3.99
C GLU A 60 7.19 -13.48 -5.20
N ILE A 61 6.56 -12.73 -6.10
CA ILE A 61 5.93 -13.26 -7.30
C ILE A 61 6.17 -12.30 -8.47
N ASP A 62 6.02 -12.80 -9.69
CA ASP A 62 6.07 -11.97 -10.88
C ASP A 62 4.78 -11.13 -11.02
N CYS A 63 4.81 -9.93 -10.43
CA CYS A 63 3.76 -8.91 -10.56
C CYS A 63 4.37 -7.50 -10.44
N SER A 64 3.56 -6.47 -10.69
CA SER A 64 3.99 -5.05 -10.68
C SER A 64 4.75 -4.67 -9.41
N ASP A 65 4.20 -4.98 -8.22
CA ASP A 65 4.85 -4.68 -6.93
C ASP A 65 5.73 -5.83 -6.43
N GLY A 66 5.86 -6.91 -7.20
CA GLY A 66 6.74 -8.06 -6.91
C GLY A 66 6.33 -8.96 -5.75
N TYR A 67 5.23 -8.68 -5.04
CA TYR A 67 4.81 -9.49 -3.90
C TYR A 67 3.30 -9.68 -3.86
N ALA A 68 2.86 -10.79 -3.29
CA ALA A 68 1.47 -11.07 -2.97
C ALA A 68 1.36 -11.85 -1.66
N TRP A 69 0.18 -11.79 -1.05
CA TRP A 69 -0.21 -12.69 0.00
C TRP A 69 -0.58 -14.03 -0.61
N VAL A 70 0.09 -15.10 -0.17
CA VAL A 70 -0.13 -16.46 -0.66
C VAL A 70 -0.45 -17.40 0.51
N CYS A 71 -1.48 -18.20 0.33
CA CYS A 71 -1.74 -19.37 1.16
C CYS A 71 -1.72 -20.60 0.25
N ARG A 72 -0.84 -21.55 0.56
CA ARG A 72 -0.71 -22.81 -0.18
C ARG A 72 -0.71 -23.95 0.82
N LYS A 73 -1.71 -24.82 0.74
CA LYS A 73 -1.77 -26.09 1.49
C LYS A 73 -1.83 -27.25 0.49
N PHE A 74 -1.20 -28.36 0.85
CA PHE A 74 -1.18 -29.61 0.11
C PHE A 74 -1.92 -30.70 0.90
N GLY A 75 -2.50 -31.68 0.23
CA GLY A 75 -3.20 -32.80 0.88
C GLY A 75 -4.67 -32.49 1.20
N VAL A 76 -5.15 -32.87 2.40
CA VAL A 76 -6.54 -32.61 2.80
C VAL A 76 -6.77 -31.11 2.93
N ASN A 77 -7.81 -30.59 2.27
CA ASN A 77 -8.05 -29.15 2.08
C ASN A 77 -6.96 -28.44 1.25
N GLU A 78 -6.43 -29.12 0.22
CA GLU A 78 -5.54 -28.52 -0.77
C GLU A 78 -6.16 -27.27 -1.39
N HIS A 79 -5.40 -26.18 -1.36
CA HIS A 79 -5.76 -24.95 -2.04
C HIS A 79 -4.53 -24.09 -2.27
N HIS A 80 -4.64 -23.22 -3.27
CA HIS A 80 -3.66 -22.20 -3.57
C HIS A 80 -4.39 -20.86 -3.77
N PHE A 81 -4.46 -20.08 -2.69
CA PHE A 81 -5.09 -18.78 -2.69
C PHE A 81 -4.03 -17.68 -2.78
N LYS A 82 -4.23 -16.73 -3.70
CA LYS A 82 -3.37 -15.55 -3.87
C LYS A 82 -4.20 -14.29 -3.73
N ARG A 83 -3.64 -13.27 -3.07
CA ARG A 83 -4.26 -11.95 -2.93
C ARG A 83 -3.21 -10.86 -3.12
N THR A 84 -3.57 -9.83 -3.89
CA THR A 84 -2.69 -8.68 -4.11
C THR A 84 -2.47 -7.93 -2.79
N MET A 85 -1.28 -7.37 -2.61
CA MET A 85 -0.96 -6.50 -1.46
C MET A 85 -1.90 -5.30 -1.35
N ARG A 86 -2.43 -4.87 -2.49
CA ARG A 86 -3.20 -3.65 -2.65
C ARG A 86 -4.65 -3.78 -2.25
N LYS A 87 -5.20 -5.01 -2.14
CA LYS A 87 -6.63 -5.21 -1.93
C LYS A 87 -7.14 -4.37 -0.75
N GLY A 88 -8.23 -3.65 -0.94
CA GLY A 88 -8.86 -2.84 0.10
C GLY A 88 -8.10 -1.55 0.47
N SER A 89 -7.06 -1.19 -0.29
CA SER A 89 -6.32 0.07 -0.12
C SER A 89 -6.56 1.04 -1.28
N TRP A 90 -6.07 2.28 -1.12
CA TRP A 90 -6.03 3.32 -2.17
C TRP A 90 -5.35 2.87 -3.47
N PHE A 91 -4.46 1.87 -3.39
CA PHE A 91 -3.72 1.37 -4.55
C PHE A 91 -4.51 0.33 -5.36
N SER A 92 -5.66 -0.13 -4.87
CA SER A 92 -6.46 -1.19 -5.48
C SER A 92 -6.80 -0.86 -6.93
N GLU A 93 -6.76 -1.88 -7.81
CA GLU A 93 -7.24 -1.83 -9.20
C GLU A 93 -6.50 -0.84 -10.13
N SER A 94 -5.55 -0.08 -9.61
CA SER A 94 -4.67 0.77 -10.41
C SER A 94 -3.67 -0.07 -11.22
N LYS A 95 -3.47 0.32 -12.48
CA LYS A 95 -2.39 -0.21 -13.35
C LYS A 95 -1.01 0.38 -13.03
N LEU A 96 -0.96 1.43 -12.20
CA LEU A 96 0.28 2.07 -11.76
C LEU A 96 0.91 1.29 -10.61
N THR A 97 2.22 1.36 -10.42
CA THR A 97 2.90 0.85 -9.20
C THR A 97 2.48 1.65 -7.96
N MET A 98 2.64 1.10 -6.76
CA MET A 98 2.34 1.85 -5.53
C MET A 98 3.08 3.21 -5.46
N PRO A 99 4.39 3.32 -5.77
CA PRO A 99 5.07 4.61 -5.82
C PRO A 99 4.50 5.58 -6.85
N GLU A 100 4.05 5.09 -8.01
CA GLU A 100 3.44 5.94 -9.03
C GLU A 100 2.10 6.51 -8.60
N VAL A 101 1.28 5.72 -7.91
CA VAL A 101 0.04 6.23 -7.29
C VAL A 101 0.35 7.32 -6.26
N LEU A 102 1.39 7.14 -5.43
CA LEU A 102 1.81 8.16 -4.45
C LEU A 102 2.27 9.45 -5.14
N ILE A 103 3.15 9.35 -6.14
CA ILE A 103 3.67 10.50 -6.89
C ILE A 103 2.52 11.22 -7.60
N LEU A 104 1.63 10.49 -8.28
CA LEU A 104 0.47 11.07 -8.94
C LEU A 104 -0.44 11.80 -7.95
N THR A 105 -0.71 11.18 -6.80
CA THR A 105 -1.54 11.78 -5.73
C THR A 105 -0.89 13.06 -5.19
N TYR A 106 0.42 13.05 -4.95
CA TYR A 106 1.15 14.23 -4.48
C TYR A 106 1.11 15.37 -5.51
N LEU A 107 1.42 15.09 -6.78
CA LEU A 107 1.41 16.08 -7.85
C LEU A 107 0.01 16.66 -8.06
N TRP A 108 -1.03 15.83 -7.96
CA TRP A 108 -2.42 16.27 -8.01
C TRP A 108 -2.71 17.29 -6.91
N VAL A 109 -2.43 16.95 -5.65
CA VAL A 109 -2.67 17.85 -4.51
C VAL A 109 -1.86 19.15 -4.65
N LYS A 110 -0.59 19.08 -5.05
CA LYS A 110 0.26 20.27 -5.21
C LYS A 110 -0.22 21.18 -6.35
N LYS A 111 -0.60 20.62 -7.50
CA LYS A 111 -1.16 21.38 -8.63
C LYS A 111 -2.43 22.12 -8.23
N HIS A 112 -3.34 21.44 -7.53
CA HIS A 112 -4.60 22.05 -7.10
C HIS A 112 -4.43 23.07 -5.95
N ARG A 113 -3.41 22.93 -5.08
CA ARG A 113 -3.04 23.98 -4.12
C ARG A 113 -2.56 25.27 -4.81
N MET A 114 -1.74 25.16 -5.86
CA MET A 114 -1.26 26.35 -6.59
C MET A 114 -2.39 27.06 -7.34
N ASN A 115 -3.31 26.31 -7.93
CA ASN A 115 -4.46 26.91 -8.65
C ASN A 115 -5.43 27.63 -7.70
N GLY A 116 -5.59 27.17 -6.45
CA GLY A 116 -6.41 27.86 -5.45
C GLY A 116 -5.77 29.14 -4.87
N LEU A 117 -4.46 29.32 -5.03
CA LEU A 117 -3.73 30.54 -4.66
C LEU A 117 -3.73 31.59 -5.79
N LEU A 118 -3.90 31.17 -7.05
CA LEU A 118 -4.02 32.05 -8.22
C LEU A 118 -5.46 32.53 -8.49
N MET A 119 -6.43 32.03 -7.72
CA MET A 119 -7.84 32.45 -7.77
C MET A 119 -8.23 33.36 -6.58
N LYS A 120 -7.25 33.98 -5.91
CA LYS A 120 -7.46 35.03 -4.91
C LYS A 120 -6.88 36.34 -5.39
#